data_AF-A0A6L2ZRN3-F1
#
_entry.id   AF-A0A6L2ZRN3-F1
#
_cell.length_a   1.000
_cell.length_b   1.000
_cell.length_c   1.000
_cell.angle_alpha   90.00
_cell.angle_beta   90.00
_cell.angle_gamma   90.00
#
_symmetry.space_group_name_H-M   'P 1'
#
loop_
_entity.id
_entity.type
_entity.pdbx_description
1 polymer ?
#
loop_
_entity_poly.entity_id
_entity_poly.type
_entity_poly.pdbx_seq_one_letter_code
_entity_poly.pdbx_strand_id
1 'polypeptide(L)'
;MINGDGSITINWDKVEGALSYLTHYGDANQGEPSELKYMGYSETNSWTLAAENVPELQTGEFITITVQTYNVKAPGDIGTEVEKAAYLHDGPFTGSAWSTAITLTKE
;
A
#
# COMPACT_ATOMS: atom_id res chain seq x y z
N MET A 1 2.33 -4.19 12.06
CA MET A 1 1.51 -4.88 13.09
C MET A 1 0.06 -4.61 12.76
N ILE A 2 -0.84 -5.56 13.04
CA ILE A 2 -2.29 -5.30 13.01
C ILE A 2 -2.63 -4.58 14.32
N ASN A 3 -3.23 -3.41 14.22
CA ASN A 3 -3.60 -2.59 15.37
C ASN A 3 -4.78 -3.24 16.12
N GLY A 4 -5.01 -2.83 17.37
CA GLY A 4 -6.09 -3.38 18.20
C GLY A 4 -7.51 -3.12 17.64
N ASP A 5 -7.65 -2.16 16.74
CA ASP A 5 -8.89 -1.86 16.00
C ASP A 5 -9.01 -2.61 14.67
N GLY A 6 -8.03 -3.46 14.33
CA GLY A 6 -7.97 -4.21 13.08
C GLY A 6 -7.32 -3.46 11.90
N SER A 7 -7.01 -2.17 12.04
CA SER A 7 -6.29 -1.41 11.01
C SER A 7 -4.82 -1.82 10.90
N ILE A 8 -4.16 -1.50 9.81
CA ILE A 8 -2.73 -1.76 9.63
C ILE A 8 -2.03 -0.45 9.29
N THR A 9 -1.14 0.00 10.16
CA THR A 9 -0.24 1.11 9.86
C THR A 9 1.15 0.59 9.52
N ILE A 10 1.67 1.02 8.38
CA ILE A 10 3.05 0.79 7.98
C ILE A 10 3.77 2.13 7.85
N ASN A 11 5.04 2.12 8.27
CA ASN A 11 5.95 3.25 8.17
C ASN A 11 7.22 2.77 7.49
N TRP A 12 7.84 3.64 6.72
CA TRP A 12 9.11 3.37 6.05
C TRP A 12 10.01 4.59 6.09
N ASP A 13 11.27 4.41 5.77
CA ASP A 13 12.20 5.54 5.65
C ASP A 13 11.84 6.38 4.43
N LYS A 14 11.86 7.71 4.61
CA LYS A 14 11.66 8.63 3.49
C LYS A 14 12.73 8.40 2.43
N VAL A 15 12.31 8.20 1.19
CA VAL A 15 13.20 8.02 0.05
C VAL A 15 13.51 9.39 -0.57
N GLU A 16 14.78 9.65 -0.85
CA GLU A 16 15.20 10.90 -1.49
C GLU A 16 14.56 11.04 -2.88
N GLY A 17 14.01 12.23 -3.17
CA GLY A 17 13.31 12.50 -4.43
C GLY A 17 11.89 11.96 -4.54
N ALA A 18 11.43 11.14 -3.58
CA ALA A 18 10.04 10.68 -3.54
C ALA A 18 9.09 11.80 -3.12
N LEU A 19 8.03 12.02 -3.92
CA LEU A 19 6.95 12.97 -3.65
C LEU A 19 5.65 12.28 -3.23
N SER A 20 5.47 11.03 -3.62
CA SER A 20 4.36 10.18 -3.18
C SER A 20 4.75 8.70 -3.17
N TYR A 21 3.89 7.89 -2.57
CA TYR A 21 4.08 6.46 -2.35
C TYR A 21 2.80 5.72 -2.68
N LEU A 22 2.92 4.59 -3.38
CA LEU A 22 1.84 3.65 -3.58
C LEU A 22 2.09 2.39 -2.77
N THR A 23 1.11 2.00 -1.96
CA THR A 23 1.11 0.69 -1.30
C THR A 23 0.37 -0.30 -2.18
N HIS A 24 0.83 -1.54 -2.23
CA HIS A 24 0.18 -2.64 -2.94
C HIS A 24 -0.04 -3.79 -1.97
N TYR A 25 -1.22 -4.39 -2.01
CA TYR A 25 -1.58 -5.54 -1.18
C TYR A 25 -2.62 -6.42 -1.86
N GLY A 26 -2.75 -7.67 -1.41
CA GLY A 26 -3.68 -8.66 -1.93
C GLY A 26 -4.70 -9.11 -0.89
N ASP A 27 -5.47 -10.14 -1.21
CA ASP A 27 -6.29 -10.86 -0.22
C ASP A 27 -5.43 -11.66 0.78
N ALA A 28 -6.09 -12.38 1.68
CA ALA A 28 -5.45 -13.33 2.59
C ALA A 28 -4.56 -14.33 1.83
N ASN A 29 -3.34 -14.51 2.32
CA ASN A 29 -2.30 -15.40 1.80
C ASN A 29 -1.84 -15.09 0.35
N GLN A 30 -2.18 -13.92 -0.18
CA GLN A 30 -1.65 -13.43 -1.46
C GLN A 30 -0.42 -12.57 -1.19
N GLY A 31 0.66 -12.84 -1.93
CA GLY A 31 1.95 -12.20 -1.72
C GLY A 31 2.78 -12.04 -2.98
N GLU A 32 2.41 -12.71 -4.07
CA GLU A 32 3.08 -12.53 -5.34
C GLU A 32 2.70 -11.19 -5.97
N PRO A 33 3.61 -10.50 -6.69
CA PRO A 33 3.33 -9.20 -7.29
C PRO A 33 2.09 -9.18 -8.19
N SER A 34 1.80 -10.28 -8.90
CA SER A 34 0.61 -10.41 -9.73
C SER A 34 -0.71 -10.54 -8.96
N GLU A 35 -0.66 -10.80 -7.66
CA GLU A 35 -1.82 -10.98 -6.79
C GLU A 35 -2.17 -9.70 -6.02
N LEU A 36 -1.25 -8.73 -5.94
CA LEU A 36 -1.46 -7.50 -5.18
C LEU A 36 -2.34 -6.51 -5.97
N LYS A 37 -3.64 -6.77 -5.94
CA LYS A 37 -4.66 -6.05 -6.72
C LYS A 37 -5.18 -4.77 -6.06
N TYR A 38 -4.92 -4.56 -4.78
CA TYR A 38 -5.36 -3.39 -4.03
C TYR A 38 -4.23 -2.38 -3.86
N MET A 39 -4.58 -1.10 -3.85
CA MET A 39 -3.62 -0.02 -3.76
C MET A 39 -4.05 1.08 -2.79
N GLY A 40 -3.07 1.66 -2.12
CA GLY A 40 -3.21 2.89 -1.33
C GLY A 40 -2.28 3.99 -1.80
N TYR A 41 -2.53 5.23 -1.38
CA TYR A 41 -1.74 6.39 -1.74
C TYR A 41 -1.33 7.19 -0.50
N SER A 42 -0.08 7.62 -0.44
CA SER A 42 0.40 8.54 0.60
C SER A 42 1.40 9.56 0.06
N GLU A 43 1.35 10.78 0.57
CA GLU A 43 2.37 11.82 0.35
C GLU A 43 3.40 11.88 1.47
N THR A 44 3.25 11.03 2.49
CA THR A 44 4.18 10.88 3.60
C THR A 44 4.71 9.45 3.64
N ASN A 45 5.74 9.21 4.45
CA ASN A 45 6.37 7.90 4.60
C ASN A 45 5.62 6.97 5.58
N SER A 46 4.29 7.12 5.60
CA SER A 46 3.36 6.39 6.46
C SER A 46 2.05 6.20 5.71
N TRP A 47 1.44 5.03 5.87
CA TRP A 47 0.10 4.74 5.35
C TRP A 47 -0.64 3.80 6.29
N THR A 48 -1.94 4.02 6.40
CA THR A 48 -2.83 3.21 7.22
C THR A 48 -3.91 2.59 6.34
N LEU A 49 -3.92 1.26 6.29
CA LEU A 49 -5.05 0.49 5.77
C LEU A 49 -6.15 0.47 6.83
N ALA A 50 -7.30 1.07 6.50
CA ALA A 50 -8.47 1.08 7.38
C ALA A 50 -8.96 -0.36 7.65
N ALA A 51 -9.48 -0.61 8.85
CA ALA A 51 -9.87 -1.94 9.29
C ALA A 51 -10.90 -2.61 8.37
N GLU A 52 -11.85 -1.82 7.84
CA GLU A 52 -12.85 -2.28 6.88
C GLU A 52 -12.29 -2.72 5.53
N ASN A 53 -11.07 -2.30 5.21
CA ASN A 53 -10.37 -2.61 3.96
C ASN A 53 -9.27 -3.67 4.13
N VAL A 54 -9.02 -4.12 5.37
CA VAL A 54 -8.16 -5.28 5.62
C VAL A 54 -8.91 -6.53 5.17
N PRO A 55 -8.31 -7.38 4.30
CA PRO A 55 -8.91 -8.66 3.93
C PRO A 55 -9.27 -9.48 5.16
N GLU A 56 -10.33 -10.29 5.07
CA GLU A 56 -10.66 -11.20 6.16
C GLU A 56 -9.54 -12.24 6.33
N LEU A 57 -8.78 -12.12 7.41
CA LEU A 57 -7.72 -13.06 7.80
C LEU A 57 -8.25 -14.01 8.87
N GLN A 58 -8.02 -15.31 8.71
CA GLN A 58 -8.10 -16.31 9.77
C GLN A 58 -6.77 -16.39 10.54
N THR A 59 -6.78 -16.96 11.74
CA THR A 59 -5.55 -17.21 12.51
C THR A 59 -4.57 -18.06 11.70
N GLY A 60 -3.33 -17.59 11.59
CA GLY A 60 -2.27 -18.19 10.76
C GLY A 60 -2.19 -17.68 9.33
N GLU A 61 -3.21 -16.95 8.85
CA GLU A 61 -3.17 -16.31 7.52
C GLU A 61 -2.41 -14.99 7.56
N PHE A 62 -1.93 -14.56 6.40
CA PHE A 62 -1.15 -13.34 6.28
C PHE A 62 -1.69 -12.36 5.24
N ILE A 63 -1.29 -11.10 5.41
CA ILE A 63 -1.36 -10.06 4.40
C ILE A 63 0.05 -9.60 4.06
N THR A 64 0.29 -9.36 2.77
CA THR A 64 1.54 -8.79 2.26
C THR A 64 1.30 -7.37 1.77
N ILE A 65 2.16 -6.44 2.17
CA ILE A 65 2.15 -5.05 1.72
C ILE A 65 3.53 -4.68 1.17
N THR A 66 3.57 -4.12 -0.03
CA THR A 66 4.78 -3.56 -0.65
C THR A 66 4.58 -2.09 -0.98
N VAL A 67 5.66 -1.32 -1.08
CA VAL A 67 5.62 0.11 -1.37
C VAL A 67 6.42 0.41 -2.64
N GLN A 68 5.88 1.26 -3.50
CA GLN A 68 6.61 1.91 -4.58
C GLN A 68 6.66 3.42 -4.34
N THR A 69 7.77 4.04 -4.69
CA THR A 69 7.93 5.50 -4.62
C THR A 69 7.72 6.13 -5.98
N TYR A 70 7.16 7.34 -6.00
CA TYR A 70 6.95 8.14 -7.20
C TYR A 70 7.54 9.55 -6.98
N ASN A 71 8.19 10.09 -8.01
CA ASN A 71 8.73 11.45 -8.02
C ASN A 71 7.68 12.50 -8.45
N VAL A 72 6.41 12.12 -8.49
CA VAL A 72 5.27 12.98 -8.82
C VAL A 72 4.19 12.80 -7.76
N LYS A 73 3.23 13.72 -7.70
CA LYS A 73 2.01 13.58 -6.91
C LYS A 73 0.82 13.37 -7.83
N ALA A 74 -0.20 12.65 -7.36
CA ALA A 74 -1.49 12.64 -8.05
C ALA A 74 -2.13 14.05 -7.98
N PRO A 75 -2.95 14.43 -8.98
CA PRO A 75 -3.70 15.68 -8.95
C PRO A 75 -4.52 15.85 -7.67
N GLY A 76 -4.56 17.09 -7.16
CA GLY A 76 -5.22 17.40 -5.89
C GLY A 76 -6.76 17.36 -5.94
N ASP A 77 -7.34 17.36 -7.14
CA ASP A 77 -8.77 17.28 -7.42
C ASP A 77 -9.31 15.84 -7.44
N ILE A 78 -8.43 14.82 -7.41
CA ILE A 78 -8.83 13.43 -7.22
C ILE A 78 -9.24 13.21 -5.76
N GLY A 79 -10.46 12.71 -5.56
CA GLY A 79 -11.11 12.69 -4.25
C GLY A 79 -10.70 11.56 -3.32
N THR A 80 -10.31 10.40 -3.86
CA THR A 80 -10.00 9.21 -3.04
C THR A 80 -8.55 8.77 -3.18
N GLU A 81 -8.02 8.07 -2.16
CA GLU A 81 -6.66 7.51 -2.23
C GLU A 81 -6.51 6.45 -3.33
N VAL A 82 -7.55 5.63 -3.55
CA VAL A 82 -7.54 4.54 -4.55
C VAL A 82 -7.48 5.12 -5.96
N GLU A 83 -8.25 6.17 -6.24
CA GLU A 83 -8.18 6.87 -7.53
C GLU A 83 -6.83 7.56 -7.74
N LYS A 84 -6.22 8.12 -6.68
CA LYS A 84 -4.87 8.70 -6.76
C LYS A 84 -3.83 7.63 -7.06
N ALA A 85 -3.95 6.47 -6.43
CA ALA A 85 -3.07 5.33 -6.68
C ALA A 85 -3.22 4.83 -8.11
N ALA A 86 -4.44 4.59 -8.57
CA ALA A 86 -4.73 4.16 -9.94
C ALA A 86 -4.22 5.17 -10.98
N TYR A 87 -4.37 6.48 -10.74
CA TYR A 87 -3.84 7.52 -11.64
C TYR A 87 -2.32 7.39 -11.86
N LEU A 88 -1.56 7.10 -10.79
CA LEU A 88 -0.11 6.94 -10.87
C LEU A 88 0.31 5.55 -11.38
N HIS A 89 -0.46 4.51 -11.09
CA HIS A 89 -0.18 3.14 -11.51
C HIS A 89 -0.49 2.92 -13.00
N ASP A 90 -1.67 3.36 -13.47
CA ASP A 90 -2.15 3.12 -14.83
C ASP A 90 -1.77 4.25 -15.82
N GLY A 91 -1.33 5.39 -15.28
CA GLY A 91 -0.88 6.53 -16.05
C GLY A 91 0.52 6.37 -16.65
N PRO A 92 1.03 7.39 -17.36
CA PRO A 92 2.36 7.36 -17.98
C PRO A 92 3.49 7.63 -16.96
N PHE A 93 3.35 7.13 -15.74
CA PHE A 93 4.32 7.33 -14.66
C PHE A 93 5.09 6.04 -14.41
N THR A 94 6.34 6.18 -14.00
CA THR A 94 7.19 5.04 -13.65
C THR A 94 7.50 5.12 -12.17
N GLY A 95 6.92 4.20 -11.40
CA GLY A 95 7.29 4.00 -10.00
C GLY A 95 8.69 3.38 -9.87
N SER A 96 9.25 3.42 -8.67
CA SER A 96 10.45 2.67 -8.33
C SER A 96 10.26 1.15 -8.47
N ALA A 97 11.34 0.38 -8.31
CA ALA A 97 11.19 -1.02 -7.95
C ALA A 97 10.36 -1.17 -6.66
N TRP A 98 9.73 -2.32 -6.51
CA TRP A 98 8.95 -2.64 -5.31
C TRP A 98 9.88 -2.74 -4.10
N SER A 99 9.42 -2.27 -2.95
CA SER A 99 10.14 -2.46 -1.68
C SER A 99 10.25 -3.94 -1.32
N THR A 100 11.09 -4.24 -0.33
CA THR A 100 10.93 -5.49 0.42
C THR A 100 9.50 -5.57 0.96
N ALA A 101 8.90 -6.74 0.84
CA ALA A 101 7.55 -7.01 1.31
C ALA A 101 7.47 -6.98 2.83
N ILE A 102 6.42 -6.36 3.35
CA ILE A 102 6.01 -6.44 4.74
C ILE A 102 4.93 -7.50 4.83
N THR A 103 5.21 -8.59 5.53
CA THR A 103 4.23 -9.67 5.77
C THR A 103 3.77 -9.61 7.22
N LEU A 104 2.45 -9.56 7.42
CA LEU A 104 1.83 -9.57 8.73
C LEU A 104 0.92 -10.79 8.83
N THR A 105 1.20 -11.67 9.79
CA THR A 105 0.39 -12.85 10.09
C THR A 105 -0.59 -12.53 11.21
N LYS A 106 -1.84 -12.97 11.07
CA LYS A 106 -2.83 -12.89 12.14
C LYS A 106 -2.59 -13.98 13.18
N GLU A 107 -2.48 -13.57 14.43
CA GLU A 107 -2.37 -14.46 15.60
C GLU A 107 -3.74 -14.94 16.11
#